data_AF-A0A7C5J4R5-F1
#
_entry.id   AF-A0A7C5J4R5-F1
#
_cell.length_a   1.000
_cell.length_b   1.000
_cell.length_c   1.000
_cell.angle_alpha   90.00
_cell.angle_beta   90.00
_cell.angle_gamma   90.00
#
_symmetry.space_group_name_H-M   'P 1'
#
loop_
_entity.id
_entity.type
_entity.pdbx_description
1 polymer ?
#
loop_
_entity_poly.entity_id
_entity_poly.type
_entity_poly.pdbx_seq_one_letter_code
_entity_poly.pdbx_strand_id
1 'polypeptide(L)'
;MWTGRARVLRGRTRGGAPARSLVRPRGPRHRRHRRRADGRRGGGGMILGIVRGTIVSTINHPFYDGRKLLVVDRCDETWRSTGKYVVAIDTVAAGIGDRVLVLDEGNGARQVFDDPTGPARSVIVGIVDALDAG
;
A
#
# COMPACT_ATOMS: atom_id res chain seq x y z
N MET A 1 26.73 35.73 59.11
CA MET A 1 25.96 36.84 59.70
C MET A 1 24.52 36.72 59.19
N TRP A 2 23.61 36.33 60.10
CA TRP A 2 22.13 36.48 60.11
C TRP A 2 21.29 36.28 58.82
N THR A 3 20.49 35.21 58.69
CA THR A 3 19.09 34.98 59.18
C THR A 3 18.02 35.83 58.50
N GLY A 4 16.94 35.18 58.04
CA GLY A 4 15.66 35.86 57.80
C GLY A 4 14.67 35.08 56.95
N ARG A 5 13.78 34.31 57.60
CA ARG A 5 12.53 33.84 56.98
C ARG A 5 11.59 35.03 56.78
N ALA A 6 10.89 35.09 55.64
CA ALA A 6 9.63 35.81 55.53
C ALA A 6 8.62 35.01 54.69
N ARG A 7 7.59 34.52 55.39
CA ARG A 7 6.37 33.96 54.83
C ARG A 7 5.38 35.11 54.66
N VAL A 8 4.80 35.28 53.48
CA VAL A 8 3.67 36.20 53.26
C VAL A 8 2.39 35.42 52.98
N LEU A 9 1.32 35.91 53.62
CA LEU A 9 0.01 35.32 53.80
C LEU A 9 -0.94 35.59 52.62
N ARG A 10 -2.02 34.79 52.60
CA ARG A 10 -3.13 34.73 51.64
C ARG A 10 -3.77 36.10 51.32
N GLY A 11 -4.19 36.25 50.06
CA GLY A 11 -5.27 37.15 49.64
C GLY A 11 -6.18 36.47 48.62
N ARG A 12 -7.45 36.24 48.98
CA ARG A 12 -8.54 35.83 48.07
C ARG A 12 -8.96 37.04 47.22
N THR A 13 -9.27 36.85 45.93
CA THR A 13 -10.63 37.00 45.33
C THR A 13 -10.59 37.26 43.82
N ARG A 14 -11.52 36.58 43.12
CA ARG A 14 -12.31 36.98 41.93
C ARG A 14 -11.58 37.60 40.72
N GLY A 15 -11.62 36.87 39.60
CA GLY A 15 -11.44 37.43 38.26
C GLY A 15 -11.34 36.32 37.21
N GLY A 16 -12.30 36.28 36.27
CA GLY A 16 -12.55 35.14 35.39
C GLY A 16 -11.42 34.79 34.42
N ALA A 17 -11.25 33.50 34.18
CA ALA A 17 -10.45 32.98 33.07
C ALA A 17 -11.27 33.08 31.76
N PRO A 18 -10.70 33.59 30.65
CA PRO A 18 -11.33 33.43 29.35
C PRO A 18 -11.25 31.97 28.89
N ALA A 19 -12.35 31.49 28.32
CA ALA A 19 -12.52 30.14 27.81
C ALA A 19 -11.39 29.75 26.84
N ARG A 20 -10.58 28.76 27.23
CA ARG A 20 -9.74 28.03 26.28
C ARG A 20 -10.66 27.25 25.36
N SER A 21 -10.67 27.61 24.08
CA SER A 21 -11.27 26.79 23.03
C SER A 21 -10.55 25.44 22.99
N LEU A 22 -11.22 24.42 23.52
CA LEU A 22 -10.80 23.05 23.36
C LEU A 22 -10.88 22.71 21.87
N VAL A 23 -9.74 22.72 21.18
CA VAL A 23 -9.62 22.08 19.87
C VAL A 23 -9.85 20.59 20.11
N ARG A 24 -11.09 20.13 19.87
CA ARG A 24 -11.42 18.70 19.90
C ARG A 24 -10.64 18.01 18.78
N PRO A 25 -9.88 16.94 19.04
CA PRO A 25 -9.32 16.13 17.98
C PRO A 25 -10.46 15.59 17.14
N ARG A 26 -10.45 15.89 15.84
CA ARG A 26 -11.38 15.26 14.88
C ARG A 26 -11.08 13.78 14.91
N GLY A 27 -12.04 12.98 15.37
CA GLY A 27 -11.97 11.53 15.38
C GLY A 27 -11.64 10.95 13.99
N PRO A 28 -11.24 9.67 13.92
CA PRO A 28 -10.74 9.06 12.70
C PRO A 28 -11.76 9.22 11.58
N ARG A 29 -11.41 10.02 10.59
CA ARG A 29 -12.16 10.11 9.34
C ARG A 29 -11.92 8.79 8.61
N HIS A 30 -12.74 7.79 8.91
CA HIS A 30 -12.93 6.66 8.02
C HIS A 30 -13.36 7.22 6.67
N ARG A 31 -12.38 7.41 5.78
CA ARG A 31 -12.61 7.59 4.35
C ARG A 31 -13.25 6.30 3.88
N ARG A 32 -14.59 6.32 3.85
CA ARG A 32 -15.39 5.35 3.13
C ARG A 32 -14.87 5.35 1.70
N HIS A 33 -14.07 4.34 1.35
CA HIS A 33 -13.83 4.00 -0.04
C HIS A 33 -15.22 3.74 -0.64
N ARG A 34 -15.74 4.73 -1.38
CA ARG A 34 -16.91 4.56 -2.23
C ARG A 34 -16.59 3.41 -3.16
N ARG A 35 -17.15 2.24 -2.86
CA ARG A 35 -17.23 1.10 -3.77
C ARG A 35 -18.02 1.56 -4.98
N ARG A 36 -17.32 2.01 -6.02
CA ARG A 36 -17.87 1.94 -7.37
C ARG A 36 -17.85 0.45 -7.72
N ALA A 37 -19.05 -0.10 -7.86
CA ALA A 37 -19.25 -1.46 -8.30
C ALA A 37 -18.77 -1.58 -9.75
N ASP A 38 -17.59 -2.15 -9.93
CA ASP A 38 -17.22 -2.79 -11.18
C ASP A 38 -17.65 -4.26 -11.05
N GLY A 39 -18.71 -4.61 -11.78
CA GLY A 39 -19.45 -5.86 -11.65
C GLY A 39 -18.74 -7.02 -12.33
N ARG A 40 -17.69 -7.54 -11.71
CA ARG A 40 -17.24 -8.95 -11.69
C ARG A 40 -16.27 -9.04 -10.51
N ARG A 41 -16.40 -10.07 -9.67
CA ARG A 41 -15.67 -10.21 -8.39
C ARG A 41 -14.15 -10.13 -8.60
N GLY A 42 -13.54 -8.95 -8.43
CA GLY A 42 -12.11 -8.81 -8.21
C GLY A 42 -11.77 -9.13 -6.76
N GLY A 43 -12.00 -10.38 -6.34
CA GLY A 43 -11.29 -10.92 -5.19
C GLY A 43 -9.80 -10.89 -5.52
N GLY A 44 -8.93 -10.60 -4.55
CA GLY A 44 -7.49 -10.82 -4.75
C GLY A 44 -7.29 -12.25 -5.24
N GLY A 45 -6.55 -12.39 -6.34
CA GLY A 45 -6.43 -13.65 -7.06
C GLY A 45 -5.35 -13.58 -8.12
N MET A 46 -5.09 -14.73 -8.74
CA MET A 46 -4.18 -14.85 -9.86
C MET A 46 -4.74 -14.11 -11.08
N ILE A 47 -3.89 -13.35 -11.77
CA ILE A 47 -4.22 -12.65 -13.01
C ILE A 47 -3.22 -13.05 -14.10
N LEU A 48 -3.71 -13.13 -15.33
CA LEU A 48 -2.87 -13.25 -16.51
C LEU A 48 -2.45 -11.86 -16.99
N GLY A 49 -1.26 -11.76 -17.56
CA GLY A 49 -0.85 -10.51 -18.21
C GLY A 49 0.39 -10.64 -19.06
N ILE A 50 0.71 -9.56 -19.76
CA ILE A 50 1.93 -9.42 -20.56
C ILE A 50 2.77 -8.29 -19.99
N VAL A 51 4.05 -8.55 -19.78
CA VAL A 51 4.99 -7.52 -19.34
C VAL A 51 5.18 -6.49 -20.46
N ARG A 52 4.95 -5.21 -20.14
CA ARG A 52 5.10 -4.11 -21.10
C ARG A 52 6.34 -3.25 -20.89
N GLY A 53 6.92 -3.28 -19.69
CA GLY A 53 8.05 -2.42 -19.38
C GLY A 53 8.56 -2.58 -17.98
N THR A 54 9.71 -1.95 -17.72
CA THR A 54 10.33 -1.87 -16.40
C THR A 54 10.05 -0.51 -15.78
N ILE A 55 9.79 -0.50 -14.47
CA ILE A 55 9.73 0.73 -13.67
C ILE A 55 11.04 0.87 -12.89
N VAL A 56 11.59 2.08 -12.93
CA VAL A 56 12.71 2.49 -12.08
C VAL A 56 12.19 3.52 -11.10
N SER A 57 12.56 3.38 -9.83
CA SER A 57 12.26 4.38 -8.80
C SER A 57 13.50 4.72 -8.01
N THR A 58 13.96 5.97 -8.12
CA THR A 58 15.11 6.51 -7.37
C THR A 58 14.81 6.66 -5.88
N ILE A 59 13.55 6.93 -5.52
CA ILE A 59 13.10 7.09 -4.14
C ILE A 59 11.93 6.14 -3.92
N ASN A 60 12.16 5.09 -3.15
CA ASN A 60 11.15 4.09 -2.83
C ASN A 60 11.32 3.60 -1.38
N HIS A 61 10.36 2.83 -0.88
CA HIS A 61 10.48 2.21 0.43
C HIS A 61 11.57 1.12 0.38
N PRO A 62 12.46 0.98 1.39
CA PRO A 62 13.61 0.05 1.35
C PRO A 62 13.28 -1.40 1.00
N PHE A 63 12.06 -1.83 1.29
CA PHE A 63 11.49 -3.09 0.80
C PHE A 63 11.68 -3.30 -0.71
N TYR A 64 11.68 -2.25 -1.53
CA TYR A 64 11.82 -2.35 -2.98
C TYR A 64 13.28 -2.31 -3.46
N ASP A 65 14.24 -2.15 -2.56
CA ASP A 65 15.65 -2.12 -2.91
C ASP A 65 16.10 -3.44 -3.54
N GLY A 66 16.79 -3.35 -4.68
CA GLY A 66 17.27 -4.51 -5.45
C GLY A 66 16.16 -5.33 -6.11
N ARG A 67 14.89 -4.91 -6.04
CA ARG A 67 13.76 -5.64 -6.62
C ARG A 67 13.34 -5.02 -7.94
N LYS A 68 13.18 -5.87 -8.95
CA LYS A 68 12.78 -5.44 -10.28
C LYS A 68 11.26 -5.24 -10.33
N LEU A 69 10.85 -4.06 -10.77
CA LEU A 69 9.45 -3.67 -10.91
C LEU A 69 9.05 -3.67 -12.38
N LEU A 70 7.95 -4.35 -12.69
CA LEU A 70 7.46 -4.51 -14.05
C LEU A 70 6.02 -4.01 -14.18
N VAL A 71 5.74 -3.31 -15.29
CA VAL A 71 4.37 -3.00 -15.71
C VAL A 71 3.82 -4.21 -16.42
N VAL A 72 2.72 -4.75 -15.91
CA VAL A 72 2.01 -5.89 -16.50
C VAL A 72 0.64 -5.43 -16.97
N ASP A 73 0.41 -5.51 -18.28
CA ASP A 73 -0.90 -5.30 -18.90
C ASP A 73 -1.76 -6.54 -18.65
N ARG A 74 -2.91 -6.37 -17.99
CA ARG A 74 -3.78 -7.49 -17.61
C ARG A 74 -4.48 -8.04 -18.84
N CYS A 75 -4.42 -9.34 -19.04
CA CYS A 75 -4.99 -10.00 -20.21
C CYS A 75 -6.13 -10.94 -19.82
N ASP A 76 -7.02 -11.19 -20.79
CA ASP A 76 -7.90 -12.36 -20.76
C ASP A 76 -7.16 -13.63 -21.21
N GLU A 77 -7.86 -14.76 -21.23
CA GLU A 77 -7.33 -16.07 -21.65
C GLU A 77 -6.91 -16.10 -23.13
N THR A 78 -7.33 -15.12 -23.94
CA THR A 78 -6.92 -14.95 -25.34
C THR A 78 -5.72 -14.02 -25.49
N TRP A 79 -5.08 -13.64 -24.39
CA TRP A 79 -3.97 -12.69 -24.32
C TRP A 79 -4.31 -11.27 -24.82
N ARG A 80 -5.60 -10.90 -24.82
CA ARG A 80 -6.04 -9.55 -25.17
C ARG A 80 -6.07 -8.69 -23.92
N SER A 81 -5.60 -7.44 -24.05
CA SER A 81 -5.63 -6.49 -22.93
C SER A 81 -7.06 -6.23 -22.47
N THR A 82 -7.24 -6.22 -21.16
CA THR A 82 -8.50 -5.85 -20.49
C THR A 82 -8.63 -4.34 -20.27
N GLY A 83 -7.64 -3.55 -20.72
CA GLY A 83 -7.55 -2.12 -20.44
C GLY A 83 -7.10 -1.77 -19.01
N LYS A 84 -6.73 -2.77 -18.21
CA LYS A 84 -6.21 -2.62 -16.84
C LYS A 84 -4.76 -3.08 -16.80
N TYR A 85 -3.97 -2.53 -15.89
CA TYR A 85 -2.58 -2.95 -15.65
C TYR A 85 -2.28 -3.05 -14.15
N VAL A 86 -1.15 -3.66 -13.82
CA VAL A 86 -0.55 -3.63 -12.47
C VAL A 86 0.93 -3.34 -12.55
N VAL A 87 1.48 -2.86 -11.44
CA VAL A 87 2.92 -2.88 -11.20
C VAL A 87 3.20 -4.07 -10.29
N ALA A 88 4.01 -5.00 -10.76
CA ALA A 88 4.34 -6.20 -10.02
C ALA A 88 5.85 -6.30 -9.78
N ILE A 89 6.21 -6.88 -8.63
CA ILE A 89 7.60 -7.28 -8.39
C ILE A 89 7.87 -8.57 -9.17
N ASP A 90 8.99 -8.60 -9.88
CA ASP A 90 9.47 -9.77 -10.60
C ASP A 90 10.26 -10.70 -9.66
N THR A 91 9.76 -11.93 -9.46
CA THR A 91 10.47 -12.98 -8.72
C THR A 91 10.89 -14.16 -9.60
N VAL A 92 10.67 -14.07 -10.92
CA VAL A 92 10.89 -15.18 -11.87
C VAL A 92 11.76 -14.79 -13.07
N ALA A 93 12.33 -13.59 -13.04
CA ALA A 93 13.17 -13.02 -14.10
C ALA A 93 12.43 -12.78 -15.43
N ALA A 94 11.16 -12.36 -15.38
CA ALA A 94 10.36 -12.07 -16.57
C ALA A 94 10.89 -10.88 -17.38
N GLY A 95 10.89 -10.98 -18.71
CA GLY A 95 11.24 -9.92 -19.66
C GLY A 95 10.02 -9.20 -20.25
N ILE A 96 10.26 -8.10 -20.97
CA ILE A 96 9.21 -7.43 -21.74
C ILE A 96 8.73 -8.38 -22.84
N GLY A 97 7.40 -8.50 -22.98
CA GLY A 97 6.76 -9.42 -23.92
C GLY A 97 6.38 -10.77 -23.32
N ASP A 98 6.95 -11.13 -22.16
CA ASP A 98 6.62 -12.39 -21.51
C ASP A 98 5.17 -12.39 -21.02
N ARG A 99 4.54 -13.55 -21.23
CA ARG A 99 3.24 -13.90 -20.66
C ARG A 99 3.46 -14.38 -19.24
N VAL A 100 2.75 -13.79 -18.30
CA VAL A 100 3.02 -14.00 -16.87
C VAL A 100 1.75 -14.26 -16.08
N LEU A 101 1.91 -15.03 -15.01
CA LEU A 101 0.94 -15.21 -13.95
C LEU A 101 1.32 -14.32 -12.78
N VAL A 102 0.40 -13.45 -12.37
CA VAL A 102 0.62 -12.49 -11.29
C VAL A 102 -0.33 -12.77 -10.15
N LEU A 103 0.22 -12.89 -8.94
CA LEU A 103 -0.54 -12.92 -7.70
C LEU A 103 -0.90 -11.48 -7.32
N ASP A 104 -2.17 -11.08 -7.40
CA ASP A 104 -2.64 -9.72 -7.07
C ASP A 104 -3.34 -9.65 -5.70
N GLU A 105 -2.64 -10.10 -4.66
CA GLU A 105 -3.10 -10.11 -3.28
C GLU A 105 -1.96 -9.81 -2.29
N GLY A 106 -2.19 -8.86 -1.38
CA GLY A 106 -1.17 -8.44 -0.41
C GLY A 106 -0.74 -9.50 0.60
N ASN A 107 -1.63 -10.40 1.03
CA ASN A 107 -1.23 -11.45 1.97
C ASN A 107 -0.30 -12.47 1.31
N GLY A 108 -0.66 -12.95 0.12
CA GLY A 108 0.19 -13.85 -0.65
C GLY A 108 1.53 -13.20 -1.03
N ALA A 109 1.53 -11.92 -1.42
CA ALA A 109 2.77 -11.19 -1.69
C ALA A 109 3.73 -11.19 -0.48
N ARG A 110 3.22 -10.97 0.73
CA ARG A 110 4.02 -11.00 1.97
C ARG A 110 4.61 -12.37 2.26
N GLN A 111 3.87 -13.43 1.96
CA GLN A 111 4.36 -14.81 2.09
C GLN A 111 5.50 -15.09 1.10
N VAL A 112 5.37 -14.63 -0.16
CA VAL A 112 6.42 -14.79 -1.18
C VAL A 112 7.74 -14.13 -0.75
N PHE A 113 7.66 -12.98 -0.06
CA PHE A 113 8.85 -12.25 0.41
C PHE A 113 9.26 -12.56 1.85
N ASP A 114 8.56 -13.46 2.54
CA ASP A 114 8.71 -13.72 3.98
C ASP A 114 8.77 -12.42 4.82
N ASP A 115 7.93 -11.44 4.48
CA ASP A 115 7.87 -10.14 5.13
C ASP A 115 6.42 -9.79 5.50
N PRO A 116 5.99 -9.95 6.76
CA PRO A 116 4.61 -9.71 7.19
C PRO A 116 4.19 -8.23 7.09
N THR A 117 5.15 -7.31 6.95
CA THR A 117 4.91 -5.86 6.84
C THR A 117 5.17 -5.30 5.46
N GLY A 118 5.63 -6.13 4.53
CA GLY A 118 6.00 -5.77 3.18
C GLY A 118 4.91 -4.96 2.46
N PRO A 119 5.21 -3.73 1.97
CA PRO A 119 4.24 -2.87 1.29
C PRO A 119 4.01 -3.28 -0.18
N ALA A 120 3.92 -4.58 -0.47
CA ALA A 120 3.62 -5.12 -1.81
C ALA A 120 2.23 -5.75 -1.89
N ARG A 121 1.71 -5.81 -3.12
CA ARG A 121 0.44 -6.46 -3.44
C ARG A 121 0.56 -7.41 -4.63
N SER A 122 1.23 -6.99 -5.68
CA SER A 122 1.27 -7.72 -6.94
C SER A 122 2.68 -8.29 -7.17
N VAL A 123 2.76 -9.60 -7.42
CA VAL A 123 4.03 -10.31 -7.63
C VAL A 123 3.89 -11.25 -8.81
N ILE A 124 4.85 -11.24 -9.73
CA ILE A 124 4.90 -12.20 -10.83
C ILE A 124 5.42 -13.51 -10.26
N VAL A 125 4.58 -14.54 -10.27
CA VAL A 125 4.88 -15.85 -9.66
C VAL A 125 5.21 -16.94 -10.69
N GLY A 126 5.04 -16.64 -11.99
CA GLY A 126 5.40 -17.56 -13.06
C GLY A 126 5.32 -16.95 -14.46
N ILE A 127 6.05 -17.56 -15.39
CA ILE A 127 5.92 -17.35 -16.84
C ILE A 127 4.93 -18.39 -17.37
N VAL A 128 4.06 -17.98 -18.29
CA VAL A 128 2.99 -18.83 -18.85
C VAL A 128 3.38 -19.28 -20.25
N ASP A 129 3.66 -20.58 -20.40
CA ASP A 129 3.99 -21.18 -21.70
C ASP A 129 2.75 -21.38 -22.56
N ALA A 130 1.69 -21.96 -21.98
CA ALA A 130 0.44 -22.26 -22.67
C ALA A 130 -0.77 -22.12 -21.75
N LEU A 131 -1.94 -21.93 -22.36
CA LEU A 131 -3.24 -22.00 -21.71
C LEU A 131 -4.07 -23.03 -22.47
N ASP A 132 -4.50 -24.07 -21.77
CA ASP A 132 -5.38 -25.09 -22.32
C ASP A 132 -6.80 -24.84 -21.84
N ALA A 133 -7.68 -24.48 -22.78
CA ALA A 133 -9.12 -24.51 -22.56
C ALA A 133 -9.60 -25.91 -22.97
N GLY A 134 -9.96 -26.72 -21.97
CA GLY A 134 -10.51 -28.07 -22.18
C GLY A 134 -11.82 -28.08 -22.95
#